data_AF-A0A940QNS5-F1
#
_entry.id   AF-A0A940QNS5-F1
#
_cell.length_a   1.000
_cell.length_b   1.000
_cell.length_c   1.000
_cell.angle_alpha   90.00
_cell.angle_beta   90.00
_cell.angle_gamma   90.00
#
_symmetry.space_group_name_H-M   'P 1'
#
loop_
_entity.id
_entity.type
_entity.pdbx_description
1 polymer ?
#
loop_
_entity_poly.entity_id
_entity_poly.type
_entity_poly.pdbx_seq_one_letter_code
_entity_poly.pdbx_strand_id
1 'polypeptide(L)'
;VILPESLKYISDSSFEGSTLAELVIPESVEYIGDYAFRKCKSLSEVTLPSSLEYIAAYAFAGCENIKEVNIPENVKSISNHAFSDCSGIESIKFEGSPEVIGNYAFRSCTSLTDISLSVKDTELGDYVFSDCTNLKSAKISGSLKTLPDNAFLKCTSLSSVILPENLQELGAHAFSECSSLKEIEIPSSVNYIGYGAFSDTAISSVILPDSLTQINPEIFKNCP
;
A
#
# COMPACT_ATOMS: atom_id res chain seq x y z
N VAL A 1 25.91 -5.29 -10.44
CA VAL A 1 26.01 -6.76 -10.64
C VAL A 1 25.31 -7.08 -11.94
N ILE A 2 25.75 -8.09 -12.71
CA ILE A 2 25.00 -8.56 -13.88
C ILE A 2 24.42 -9.92 -13.51
N LEU A 3 23.09 -10.07 -13.57
CA LEU A 3 22.40 -11.31 -13.28
C LEU A 3 22.29 -12.18 -14.55
N PRO A 4 22.39 -13.52 -14.47
CA PRO A 4 22.21 -14.38 -15.64
C PRO A 4 20.77 -14.34 -16.16
N GLU A 5 20.59 -14.31 -17.47
CA GLU A 5 19.26 -14.33 -18.13
C GLU A 5 18.47 -15.63 -17.89
N SER A 6 19.11 -16.68 -17.38
CA SER A 6 18.45 -17.94 -16.98
C SER A 6 17.93 -17.94 -15.54
N LEU A 7 18.14 -16.85 -14.79
CA LEU A 7 17.79 -16.78 -13.38
C LEU A 7 16.26 -16.77 -13.19
N LYS A 8 15.74 -17.80 -12.50
CA LYS A 8 14.30 -17.90 -12.20
C LYS A 8 13.91 -17.33 -10.84
N TYR A 9 14.83 -17.35 -9.88
CA TYR A 9 14.58 -17.00 -8.49
C TYR A 9 15.72 -16.13 -7.98
N ILE A 10 15.39 -15.06 -7.26
CA ILE A 10 16.32 -14.37 -6.38
C ILE A 10 16.02 -14.85 -4.97
N SER A 11 16.90 -15.67 -4.40
CA SER A 11 16.67 -16.31 -3.10
C SER A 11 16.75 -15.33 -1.93
N ASP A 12 16.29 -15.80 -0.79
CA ASP A 12 16.23 -15.01 0.45
C ASP A 12 17.58 -14.37 0.80
N SER A 13 17.51 -13.11 1.23
CA SER A 13 18.65 -12.27 1.62
C SER A 13 19.81 -12.18 0.60
N SER A 14 19.64 -12.57 -0.68
CA SER A 14 20.73 -12.66 -1.66
C SER A 14 21.54 -11.36 -1.85
N PHE A 15 20.88 -10.21 -1.71
CA PHE A 15 21.47 -8.88 -1.81
C PHE A 15 21.20 -8.03 -0.57
N GLU A 16 20.82 -8.64 0.56
CA GLU A 16 20.48 -7.88 1.76
C GLU A 16 21.62 -6.93 2.19
N GLY A 17 21.29 -5.66 2.41
CA GLY A 17 22.23 -4.63 2.86
C GLY A 17 23.27 -4.25 1.80
N SER A 18 23.09 -4.68 0.55
CA SER A 18 24.04 -4.41 -0.52
C SER A 18 24.11 -2.92 -0.87
N THR A 19 25.27 -2.49 -1.34
CA THR A 19 25.54 -1.11 -1.78
C THR A 19 25.33 -0.94 -3.29
N LEU A 20 24.56 -1.82 -3.93
CA LEU A 20 24.22 -1.70 -5.35
C LEU A 20 23.38 -0.43 -5.57
N ALA A 21 23.77 0.37 -6.57
CA ALA A 21 23.02 1.56 -6.96
C ALA A 21 21.91 1.26 -7.97
N GLU A 22 22.19 0.33 -8.89
CA GLU A 22 21.31 -0.07 -9.98
C GLU A 22 21.29 -1.59 -10.08
N LEU A 23 20.11 -2.14 -10.40
CA LEU A 23 19.93 -3.55 -10.67
C LEU A 23 18.83 -3.77 -11.72
N VAL A 24 19.21 -4.41 -12.82
CA VAL A 24 18.25 -4.96 -13.80
C VAL A 24 17.99 -6.41 -13.40
N ILE A 25 16.74 -6.70 -13.05
CA ILE A 25 16.29 -8.06 -12.77
C ILE A 25 15.93 -8.71 -14.12
N PRO A 26 16.51 -9.88 -14.47
CA PRO A 26 16.25 -10.51 -15.76
C PRO A 26 14.78 -10.86 -15.99
N GLU A 27 14.34 -10.80 -17.25
CA GLU A 27 12.94 -11.08 -17.66
C GLU A 27 12.49 -12.51 -17.36
N SER A 28 13.38 -13.40 -16.96
CA SER A 28 13.05 -14.78 -16.59
C SER A 28 12.74 -14.97 -15.10
N VAL A 29 12.99 -13.97 -14.24
CA VAL A 29 12.79 -14.07 -12.79
C VAL A 29 11.30 -14.03 -12.44
N GLU A 30 10.83 -15.10 -11.82
CA GLU A 30 9.43 -15.30 -11.43
C GLU A 30 9.20 -15.00 -9.93
N TYR A 31 10.27 -14.97 -9.13
CA TYR A 31 10.18 -14.89 -7.66
C TYR A 31 11.34 -14.11 -7.05
N ILE A 32 11.02 -13.16 -6.17
CA ILE A 32 11.98 -12.44 -5.32
C ILE A 32 11.71 -12.82 -3.86
N GLY A 33 12.69 -13.47 -3.24
CA GLY A 33 12.59 -14.08 -1.92
C GLY A 33 12.67 -13.13 -0.74
N ASP A 34 12.48 -13.71 0.45
CA ASP A 34 12.36 -12.95 1.69
C ASP A 34 13.63 -12.14 1.91
N TYR A 35 13.48 -10.86 2.22
CA TYR A 35 14.60 -9.96 2.47
C TYR A 35 15.61 -9.80 1.31
N ALA A 36 15.31 -10.28 0.10
CA ALA A 36 16.28 -10.38 -1.01
C ALA A 36 17.08 -9.11 -1.25
N PHE A 37 16.46 -7.94 -1.12
CA PHE A 37 17.05 -6.61 -1.24
C PHE A 37 16.83 -5.74 0.00
N ARG A 38 16.47 -6.32 1.15
CA ARG A 38 16.23 -5.54 2.38
C ARG A 38 17.43 -4.63 2.66
N LYS A 39 17.19 -3.36 2.96
CA LYS A 39 18.20 -2.34 3.30
C LYS A 39 19.25 -2.10 2.21
N CYS A 40 18.94 -2.37 0.94
CA CYS A 40 19.74 -1.89 -0.20
C CYS A 40 19.60 -0.37 -0.35
N LYS A 41 20.14 0.40 0.62
CA LYS A 41 19.92 1.84 0.71
C LYS A 41 20.45 2.63 -0.49
N SER A 42 21.41 2.09 -1.24
CA SER A 42 21.93 2.75 -2.44
C SER A 42 21.07 2.50 -3.69
N LEU A 43 20.20 1.48 -3.67
CA LEU A 43 19.42 1.07 -4.84
C LEU A 43 18.39 2.15 -5.16
N SER A 44 18.59 2.85 -6.28
CA SER A 44 17.71 3.93 -6.72
C SER A 44 16.80 3.53 -7.88
N GLU A 45 17.21 2.52 -8.65
CA GLU A 45 16.48 2.01 -9.80
C GLU A 45 16.34 0.49 -9.70
N VAL A 46 15.11 0.01 -9.77
CA VAL A 46 14.78 -1.41 -9.89
C VAL A 46 13.73 -1.57 -10.99
N THR A 47 14.03 -2.38 -12.00
CA THR A 47 13.06 -2.80 -12.99
C THR A 47 12.57 -4.20 -12.62
N LEU A 48 11.30 -4.32 -12.27
CA LEU A 48 10.66 -5.61 -12.02
C LEU A 48 10.27 -6.24 -13.38
N PRO A 49 10.62 -7.51 -13.64
CA PRO A 49 10.38 -8.14 -14.94
C PRO A 49 8.92 -8.55 -15.12
N SER A 50 8.49 -8.64 -16.37
CA SER A 50 7.10 -9.00 -16.70
C SER A 50 6.69 -10.41 -16.27
N SER A 51 7.65 -11.31 -16.08
CA SER A 51 7.42 -12.68 -15.59
C SER A 51 7.31 -12.79 -14.07
N LEU A 52 7.54 -11.70 -13.33
CA LEU A 52 7.52 -11.72 -11.87
C LEU A 52 6.11 -12.05 -11.35
N GLU A 53 6.00 -13.11 -10.54
CA GLU A 53 4.75 -13.52 -9.92
C GLU A 53 4.68 -13.17 -8.42
N TYR A 54 5.82 -13.17 -7.72
CA TYR A 54 5.85 -13.03 -6.26
C TYR A 54 6.96 -12.10 -5.78
N ILE A 55 6.58 -11.19 -4.89
CA ILE A 55 7.49 -10.37 -4.09
C ILE A 55 7.29 -10.79 -2.63
N ALA A 56 8.27 -11.50 -2.09
CA ALA A 56 8.19 -12.10 -0.76
C ALA A 56 8.38 -11.06 0.36
N ALA A 57 8.29 -11.52 1.62
CA ALA A 57 8.20 -10.63 2.76
C ALA A 57 9.50 -9.82 2.91
N TYR A 58 9.34 -8.52 3.18
CA TYR A 58 10.45 -7.60 3.33
C TYR A 58 11.43 -7.53 2.14
N ALA A 59 11.06 -8.03 0.95
CA ALA A 59 11.97 -8.17 -0.19
C ALA A 59 12.75 -6.89 -0.50
N PHE A 60 12.11 -5.72 -0.42
CA PHE A 60 12.72 -4.40 -0.62
C PHE A 60 12.66 -3.51 0.61
N ALA A 61 12.35 -4.05 1.79
CA ALA A 61 12.14 -3.22 2.99
C ALA A 61 13.38 -2.36 3.32
N GLY A 62 13.19 -1.06 3.53
CA GLY A 62 14.27 -0.11 3.83
C GLY A 62 15.16 0.25 2.63
N CYS A 63 14.70 0.03 1.39
CA CYS A 63 15.33 0.56 0.19
C CYS A 63 14.97 2.05 0.02
N GLU A 64 15.63 2.90 0.80
CA GLU A 64 15.29 4.32 0.99
C GLU A 64 15.45 5.20 -0.26
N ASN A 65 16.14 4.75 -1.31
CA ASN A 65 16.43 5.55 -2.52
C ASN A 65 15.65 5.13 -3.77
N ILE A 66 14.86 4.06 -3.73
CA ILE A 66 13.98 3.68 -4.85
C ILE A 66 12.93 4.77 -5.03
N LYS A 67 12.84 5.36 -6.22
CA LYS A 67 11.89 6.46 -6.50
C LYS A 67 10.57 6.01 -7.10
N GLU A 68 10.61 4.99 -7.95
CA GLU A 68 9.45 4.50 -8.67
C GLU A 68 9.43 2.97 -8.60
N VAL A 69 8.24 2.42 -8.38
CA VAL A 69 7.99 0.98 -8.48
C VAL A 69 6.84 0.74 -9.44
N ASN A 70 7.14 0.05 -10.54
CA ASN A 70 6.14 -0.45 -11.48
C ASN A 70 5.91 -1.93 -11.16
N ILE A 71 4.73 -2.26 -10.63
CA ILE A 71 4.30 -3.63 -10.32
C ILE A 71 3.75 -4.25 -11.62
N PRO A 72 4.43 -5.26 -12.19
CA PRO A 72 4.04 -5.88 -13.46
C PRO A 72 2.69 -6.61 -13.38
N GLU A 73 2.06 -6.82 -14.55
CA GLU A 73 0.71 -7.43 -14.66
C GLU A 73 0.60 -8.80 -13.99
N ASN A 74 1.65 -9.62 -14.06
CA ASN A 74 1.64 -11.01 -13.58
C ASN A 74 1.92 -11.16 -12.07
N VAL A 75 2.19 -10.07 -11.35
CA VAL A 75 2.43 -10.15 -9.91
C VAL A 75 1.13 -10.53 -9.20
N LYS A 76 1.13 -11.72 -8.61
CA LYS A 76 0.01 -12.29 -7.85
C LYS A 76 0.04 -11.83 -6.39
N SER A 77 1.23 -11.74 -5.80
CA SER A 77 1.36 -11.42 -4.37
C SER A 77 2.50 -10.46 -4.10
N ILE A 78 2.18 -9.42 -3.33
CA ILE A 78 3.13 -8.53 -2.67
C ILE A 78 3.01 -8.82 -1.17
N SER A 79 4.00 -9.47 -0.60
CA SER A 79 3.90 -10.00 0.77
C SER A 79 4.11 -8.93 1.83
N ASN A 80 3.94 -9.33 3.10
CA ASN A 80 4.07 -8.44 4.25
C ASN A 80 5.39 -7.64 4.21
N HIS A 81 5.31 -6.35 4.45
CA HIS A 81 6.46 -5.43 4.48
C HIS A 81 7.30 -5.37 3.19
N ALA A 82 6.83 -5.90 2.05
CA ALA A 82 7.64 -6.02 0.84
C ALA A 82 8.38 -4.73 0.46
N PHE A 83 7.74 -3.56 0.60
CA PHE A 83 8.31 -2.23 0.36
C PHE A 83 8.19 -1.32 1.60
N SER A 84 8.16 -1.88 2.82
CA SER A 84 8.07 -1.04 4.02
C SER A 84 9.33 -0.20 4.22
N ASP A 85 9.17 1.02 4.72
CA ASP A 85 10.27 1.96 4.98
C ASP A 85 11.09 2.32 3.71
N CYS A 86 10.52 2.12 2.51
CA CYS A 86 11.06 2.64 1.26
C CYS A 86 10.73 4.13 1.12
N SER A 87 11.35 4.95 1.98
CA SER A 87 11.00 6.37 2.16
C SER A 87 11.15 7.23 0.90
N GLY A 88 11.93 6.79 -0.09
CA GLY A 88 12.16 7.49 -1.35
C GLY A 88 11.12 7.24 -2.44
N ILE A 89 10.19 6.30 -2.26
CA ILE A 89 9.21 5.99 -3.30
C ILE A 89 8.25 7.17 -3.47
N GLU A 90 8.28 7.80 -4.64
CA GLU A 90 7.42 8.91 -5.04
C GLU A 90 6.19 8.40 -5.81
N SER A 91 6.32 7.28 -6.53
CA SER A 91 5.26 6.72 -7.39
C SER A 91 5.23 5.19 -7.33
N ILE A 92 4.03 4.63 -7.20
CA ILE A 92 3.76 3.20 -7.36
C ILE A 92 2.70 3.06 -8.45
N LYS A 93 2.98 2.25 -9.47
CA LYS A 93 2.03 1.93 -10.54
C LYS A 93 1.77 0.43 -10.55
N PHE A 94 0.51 0.07 -10.74
CA PHE A 94 0.07 -1.31 -10.90
C PHE A 94 -0.39 -1.52 -12.33
N GLU A 95 0.27 -2.43 -13.06
CA GLU A 95 -0.16 -2.84 -14.41
C GLU A 95 -1.27 -3.90 -14.36
N GLY A 96 -1.33 -4.64 -13.26
CA GLY A 96 -2.36 -5.64 -12.99
C GLY A 96 -3.04 -5.41 -11.63
N SER A 97 -3.72 -6.44 -11.14
CA SER A 97 -4.37 -6.46 -9.84
C SER A 97 -3.85 -7.66 -9.06
N PRO A 98 -2.85 -7.50 -8.18
CA PRO A 98 -2.40 -8.58 -7.31
C PRO A 98 -3.57 -9.19 -6.54
N GLU A 99 -3.54 -10.50 -6.32
CA GLU A 99 -4.51 -11.20 -5.47
C GLU A 99 -4.32 -10.81 -4.01
N VAL A 100 -3.07 -10.55 -3.60
CA VAL A 100 -2.72 -10.17 -2.23
C VAL A 100 -1.72 -9.01 -2.21
N ILE A 101 -2.01 -8.00 -1.39
CA ILE A 101 -1.08 -6.96 -0.96
C ILE A 101 -1.05 -7.00 0.56
N GLY A 102 0.00 -7.59 1.13
CA GLY A 102 0.08 -7.96 2.54
C GLY A 102 0.23 -6.80 3.51
N ASN A 103 0.25 -7.15 4.80
CA ASN A 103 0.33 -6.21 5.90
C ASN A 103 1.57 -5.33 5.77
N TYR A 104 1.43 -4.03 6.01
CA TYR A 104 2.52 -3.07 5.96
C TYR A 104 3.27 -3.00 4.62
N ALA A 105 2.74 -3.54 3.52
CA ALA A 105 3.47 -3.71 2.26
C ALA A 105 4.12 -2.41 1.75
N PHE A 106 3.46 -1.26 1.94
CA PHE A 106 3.96 0.07 1.57
C PHE A 106 3.97 1.04 2.77
N ARG A 107 4.10 0.52 4.00
CA ARG A 107 4.18 1.36 5.21
C ARG A 107 5.39 2.28 5.13
N SER A 108 5.23 3.52 5.55
CA SER A 108 6.32 4.52 5.65
C SER A 108 7.01 4.81 4.31
N CYS A 109 6.31 4.67 3.18
CA CYS A 109 6.69 5.25 1.89
C CYS A 109 6.45 6.77 1.93
N THR A 110 7.24 7.48 2.74
CA THR A 110 6.98 8.87 3.12
C THR A 110 7.06 9.88 1.98
N SER A 111 7.64 9.53 0.82
CA SER A 111 7.66 10.41 -0.37
C SER A 111 6.49 10.19 -1.33
N LEU A 112 5.68 9.16 -1.12
CA LEU A 112 4.55 8.82 -1.99
C LEU A 112 3.50 9.91 -1.90
N THR A 113 3.13 10.51 -3.03
CA THR A 113 2.15 11.61 -3.05
C THR A 113 0.75 11.17 -3.42
N ASP A 114 0.61 10.14 -4.25
CA ASP A 114 -0.67 9.68 -4.77
C ASP A 114 -0.64 8.17 -4.96
N ILE A 115 -1.79 7.52 -4.74
CA ILE A 115 -1.97 6.10 -5.04
C ILE A 115 -3.27 5.88 -5.82
N SER A 116 -3.18 5.10 -6.89
CA SER A 116 -4.34 4.66 -7.66
C SER A 116 -4.28 3.14 -7.80
N LEU A 117 -5.23 2.45 -7.17
CA LEU A 117 -5.30 1.00 -7.14
C LEU A 117 -6.67 0.55 -7.68
N SER A 118 -6.65 -0.23 -8.76
CA SER A 118 -7.86 -0.86 -9.31
C SER A 118 -7.81 -2.36 -9.00
N VAL A 119 -8.52 -2.78 -7.96
CA VAL A 119 -8.47 -4.18 -7.48
C VAL A 119 -9.62 -5.03 -7.98
N LYS A 120 -9.35 -6.32 -8.15
CA LYS A 120 -10.34 -7.36 -8.41
C LYS A 120 -10.17 -8.46 -7.37
N ASP A 121 -11.05 -8.46 -6.37
CA ASP A 121 -11.09 -9.44 -5.28
C ASP A 121 -9.75 -9.56 -4.53
N THR A 122 -8.96 -8.47 -4.52
CA THR A 122 -7.66 -8.38 -3.85
C THR A 122 -7.82 -8.32 -2.33
N GLU A 123 -7.04 -9.14 -1.63
CA GLU A 123 -6.83 -9.03 -0.19
C GLU A 123 -5.83 -7.90 0.09
N LEU A 124 -6.27 -6.87 0.80
CA LEU A 124 -5.39 -5.82 1.33
C LEU A 124 -5.13 -6.08 2.80
N GLY A 125 -3.85 -6.11 3.18
CA GLY A 125 -3.42 -6.28 4.55
C GLY A 125 -3.50 -5.01 5.38
N ASP A 126 -3.52 -5.18 6.69
CA ASP A 126 -3.54 -4.09 7.65
C ASP A 126 -2.32 -3.18 7.47
N TYR A 127 -2.49 -1.89 7.77
CA TYR A 127 -1.41 -0.89 7.74
C TYR A 127 -0.73 -0.70 6.36
N VAL A 128 -1.34 -1.19 5.27
CA VAL A 128 -0.73 -1.26 3.92
C VAL A 128 -0.08 0.05 3.45
N PHE A 129 -0.70 1.21 3.72
CA PHE A 129 -0.16 2.54 3.41
C PHE A 129 0.02 3.41 4.66
N SER A 130 0.12 2.81 5.84
CA SER A 130 0.31 3.57 7.09
C SER A 130 1.60 4.39 7.07
N ASP A 131 1.62 5.52 7.76
CA ASP A 131 2.75 6.46 7.85
C ASP A 131 3.23 7.01 6.48
N CYS A 132 2.42 6.94 5.41
CA CYS A 132 2.71 7.62 4.14
C CYS A 132 2.39 9.12 4.26
N THR A 133 3.19 9.85 5.04
CA THR A 133 2.86 11.21 5.52
C THR A 133 2.70 12.27 4.43
N ASN A 134 3.28 12.07 3.23
CA ASN A 134 3.09 12.96 2.08
C ASN A 134 1.99 12.52 1.10
N LEU A 135 1.31 11.40 1.37
CA LEU A 135 0.21 10.92 0.52
C LEU A 135 -0.95 11.93 0.59
N LYS A 136 -1.26 12.56 -0.53
CA LYS A 136 -2.30 13.59 -0.69
C LYS A 136 -3.60 13.01 -1.22
N SER A 137 -3.51 12.05 -2.13
CA SER A 137 -4.69 11.40 -2.71
C SER A 137 -4.59 9.88 -2.72
N ALA A 138 -5.71 9.23 -2.47
CA ALA A 138 -5.86 7.78 -2.59
C ALA A 138 -7.13 7.44 -3.37
N LYS A 139 -6.95 6.78 -4.52
CA LYS A 139 -8.05 6.29 -5.34
C LYS A 139 -8.04 4.77 -5.34
N ILE A 140 -9.06 4.18 -4.73
CA ILE A 140 -9.30 2.74 -4.75
C ILE A 140 -10.57 2.49 -5.56
N SER A 141 -10.46 1.71 -6.63
CA SER A 141 -11.57 1.31 -7.48
C SER A 141 -11.62 -0.20 -7.66
N GLY A 142 -12.73 -0.71 -8.22
CA GLY A 142 -12.92 -2.13 -8.48
C GLY A 142 -13.80 -2.82 -7.43
N SER A 143 -13.56 -4.11 -7.16
CA SER A 143 -14.47 -4.95 -6.36
C SER A 143 -14.10 -5.09 -4.87
N LEU A 144 -13.22 -4.23 -4.33
CA LEU A 144 -12.79 -4.31 -2.93
C LEU A 144 -14.00 -4.31 -1.99
N LYS A 145 -14.04 -5.30 -1.07
CA LYS A 145 -15.11 -5.44 -0.07
C LYS A 145 -14.79 -4.79 1.26
N THR A 146 -13.53 -4.88 1.68
CA THR A 146 -13.10 -4.36 2.98
C THR A 146 -11.84 -3.52 2.78
N LEU A 147 -11.86 -2.30 3.32
CA LEU A 147 -10.64 -1.54 3.54
C LEU A 147 -10.08 -1.98 4.91
N PRO A 148 -8.85 -2.48 5.00
CA PRO A 148 -8.34 -3.14 6.20
C PRO A 148 -8.03 -2.16 7.33
N ASP A 149 -7.71 -2.70 8.50
CA ASP A 149 -7.42 -1.90 9.68
C ASP A 149 -6.16 -1.05 9.44
N ASN A 150 -6.22 0.21 9.87
CA ASN A 150 -5.09 1.15 9.79
C ASN A 150 -4.55 1.40 8.36
N ALA A 151 -5.32 1.10 7.30
CA ALA A 151 -4.87 1.14 5.91
C ALA A 151 -4.12 2.44 5.55
N PHE A 152 -4.61 3.59 6.00
CA PHE A 152 -4.04 4.93 5.81
C PHE A 152 -3.74 5.64 7.14
N LEU A 153 -3.52 4.89 8.23
CA LEU A 153 -3.15 5.46 9.53
C LEU A 153 -1.97 6.44 9.36
N LYS A 154 -2.09 7.65 9.91
CA LYS A 154 -1.05 8.70 9.87
C LYS A 154 -0.64 9.17 8.48
N CYS A 155 -1.50 9.00 7.48
CA CYS A 155 -1.36 9.72 6.21
C CYS A 155 -1.77 11.18 6.41
N THR A 156 -0.93 11.96 7.09
CA THR A 156 -1.26 13.30 7.59
C THR A 156 -1.59 14.32 6.50
N SER A 157 -1.10 14.11 5.27
CA SER A 157 -1.39 14.96 4.10
C SER A 157 -2.61 14.50 3.29
N LEU A 158 -3.22 13.37 3.62
CA LEU A 158 -4.30 12.77 2.83
C LEU A 158 -5.52 13.65 2.93
N SER A 159 -5.99 14.14 1.79
CA SER A 159 -7.11 15.10 1.71
C SER A 159 -8.15 14.72 0.67
N SER A 160 -7.82 13.81 -0.26
CA SER A 160 -8.74 13.31 -1.27
C SER A 160 -8.74 11.78 -1.26
N VAL A 161 -9.90 11.19 -1.02
CA VAL A 161 -10.09 9.73 -1.02
C VAL A 161 -11.26 9.39 -1.93
N ILE A 162 -11.04 8.44 -2.83
CA ILE A 162 -12.09 7.82 -3.64
C ILE A 162 -12.16 6.35 -3.24
N LEU A 163 -13.33 5.94 -2.75
CA LEU A 163 -13.63 4.57 -2.33
C LEU A 163 -14.40 3.81 -3.42
N PRO A 164 -14.29 2.48 -3.50
CA PRO A 164 -15.03 1.70 -4.48
C PRO A 164 -16.51 1.63 -4.14
N GLU A 165 -17.38 1.67 -5.16
CA GLU A 165 -18.83 1.74 -5.00
C GLU A 165 -19.43 0.55 -4.21
N ASN A 166 -18.79 -0.61 -4.26
CA ASN A 166 -19.26 -1.85 -3.64
C ASN A 166 -18.58 -2.17 -2.29
N LEU A 167 -17.86 -1.21 -1.71
CA LEU A 167 -17.18 -1.35 -0.42
C LEU A 167 -18.20 -1.62 0.69
N GLN A 168 -17.99 -2.67 1.49
CA GLN A 168 -18.88 -3.06 2.57
C GLN A 168 -18.37 -2.59 3.93
N GLU A 169 -17.06 -2.58 4.14
CA GLU A 169 -16.46 -2.38 5.46
C GLU A 169 -15.27 -1.43 5.40
N LEU A 170 -15.22 -0.52 6.39
CA LEU A 170 -14.04 0.27 6.74
C LEU A 170 -13.46 -0.27 8.05
N GLY A 171 -12.19 -0.69 8.02
CA GLY A 171 -11.47 -1.21 9.17
C GLY A 171 -11.29 -0.19 10.31
N ALA A 172 -10.90 -0.69 11.48
CA ALA A 172 -10.53 0.13 12.62
C ALA A 172 -9.35 1.05 12.26
N HIS A 173 -9.45 2.33 12.65
CA HIS A 173 -8.42 3.34 12.39
C HIS A 173 -8.00 3.50 10.91
N ALA A 174 -8.84 3.08 9.95
CA ALA A 174 -8.48 3.07 8.53
C ALA A 174 -7.94 4.43 8.01
N PHE A 175 -8.46 5.55 8.53
CA PHE A 175 -8.03 6.91 8.23
C PHE A 175 -7.65 7.69 9.50
N SER A 176 -7.31 7.00 10.58
CA SER A 176 -6.94 7.67 11.83
C SER A 176 -5.70 8.55 11.63
N GLU A 177 -5.69 9.73 12.25
CA GLU A 177 -4.62 10.73 12.13
C GLU A 177 -4.39 11.26 10.69
N CYS A 178 -5.35 11.06 9.77
CA CYS A 178 -5.40 11.77 8.49
C CYS A 178 -5.82 13.24 8.70
N SER A 179 -4.96 14.02 9.35
CA SER A 179 -5.25 15.39 9.80
C SER A 179 -5.61 16.40 8.70
N SER A 180 -5.38 16.06 7.42
CA SER A 180 -5.76 16.90 6.27
C SER A 180 -7.09 16.49 5.63
N LEU A 181 -7.69 15.36 6.05
CA LEU A 181 -8.92 14.84 5.48
C LEU A 181 -10.11 15.62 6.07
N LYS A 182 -10.76 16.43 5.23
CA LYS A 182 -11.85 17.33 5.64
C LYS A 182 -13.24 16.85 5.24
N GLU A 183 -13.29 16.02 4.22
CA GLU A 183 -14.51 15.45 3.68
C GLU A 183 -14.19 14.07 3.13
N ILE A 184 -15.18 13.18 3.18
CA ILE A 184 -15.12 11.88 2.56
C ILE A 184 -16.53 11.46 2.16
N GLU A 185 -16.67 10.95 0.94
CA GLU A 185 -17.87 10.26 0.52
C GLU A 185 -17.75 8.78 0.94
N ILE A 186 -18.63 8.35 1.85
CA ILE A 186 -18.72 6.96 2.26
C ILE A 186 -19.75 6.27 1.34
N PRO A 187 -19.37 5.22 0.59
CA PRO A 187 -20.32 4.52 -0.29
C PRO A 187 -21.55 4.03 0.48
N SER A 188 -22.72 4.12 -0.14
CA SER A 188 -24.00 3.69 0.46
C SER A 188 -24.04 2.19 0.82
N SER A 189 -23.16 1.41 0.22
CA SER A 189 -22.99 -0.02 0.44
C SER A 189 -22.19 -0.36 1.71
N VAL A 190 -21.54 0.61 2.35
CA VAL A 190 -20.78 0.42 3.59
C VAL A 190 -21.71 0.20 4.78
N ASN A 191 -21.71 -1.02 5.32
CA ASN A 191 -22.57 -1.41 6.44
C ASN A 191 -21.82 -1.53 7.78
N TYR A 192 -20.48 -1.37 7.76
CA TYR A 192 -19.63 -1.36 8.95
C TYR A 192 -18.51 -0.31 8.85
N ILE A 193 -18.35 0.49 9.91
CA ILE A 193 -17.24 1.43 10.08
C ILE A 193 -16.56 1.12 11.41
N GLY A 194 -15.30 0.73 11.37
CA GLY A 194 -14.54 0.27 12.53
C GLY A 194 -14.30 1.35 13.60
N TYR A 195 -13.87 0.87 14.77
CA TYR A 195 -13.45 1.72 15.89
C TYR A 195 -12.41 2.76 15.43
N GLY A 196 -12.63 4.03 15.76
CA GLY A 196 -11.67 5.09 15.43
C GLY A 196 -11.37 5.29 13.94
N ALA A 197 -12.21 4.81 13.01
CA ALA A 197 -11.90 4.82 11.58
C ALA A 197 -11.49 6.19 11.03
N PHE A 198 -12.03 7.28 11.60
CA PHE A 198 -11.73 8.66 11.24
C PHE A 198 -11.26 9.49 12.45
N SER A 199 -10.72 8.86 13.50
CA SER A 199 -10.20 9.61 14.66
C SER A 199 -9.06 10.54 14.25
N ASP A 200 -9.01 11.73 14.86
CA ASP A 200 -7.98 12.74 14.60
C ASP A 200 -7.89 13.19 13.12
N THR A 201 -9.03 13.15 12.42
CA THR A 201 -9.20 13.77 11.08
C THR A 201 -9.77 15.18 11.18
N ALA A 202 -9.72 15.94 10.09
CA ALA A 202 -10.30 17.29 10.01
C ALA A 202 -11.75 17.29 9.45
N ILE A 203 -12.43 16.13 9.47
CA ILE A 203 -13.80 15.99 8.97
C ILE A 203 -14.75 16.77 9.88
N SER A 204 -15.43 17.78 9.33
CA SER A 204 -16.41 18.60 10.06
C SER A 204 -17.87 18.30 9.71
N SER A 205 -18.10 17.55 8.63
CA SER A 205 -19.42 17.10 8.21
C SER A 205 -19.28 15.83 7.37
N VAL A 206 -20.15 14.86 7.61
CA VAL A 206 -20.17 13.57 6.91
C VAL A 206 -21.58 13.03 6.86
N ILE A 207 -21.93 12.40 5.73
CA ILE A 207 -23.18 11.64 5.60
C ILE A 207 -22.83 10.19 5.84
N LEU A 208 -23.41 9.61 6.89
CA LEU A 208 -23.29 8.18 7.17
C LEU A 208 -24.27 7.40 6.29
N PRO A 209 -23.87 6.24 5.73
CA PRO A 209 -24.74 5.44 4.88
C PRO A 209 -25.89 4.79 5.67
N ASP A 210 -27.08 4.74 5.06
CA ASP A 210 -28.30 4.15 5.65
C ASP A 210 -28.19 2.64 5.95
N SER A 211 -27.19 1.97 5.37
CA SER A 211 -26.93 0.55 5.58
C SER A 211 -26.21 0.25 6.90
N LEU A 212 -25.73 1.26 7.63
CA LEU A 212 -25.13 1.07 8.95
C LEU A 212 -26.17 0.63 9.97
N THR A 213 -25.86 -0.46 10.68
CA THR A 213 -26.70 -1.02 11.74
C THR A 213 -26.23 -0.63 13.15
N GLN A 214 -25.01 -0.13 13.27
CA GLN A 214 -24.40 0.29 14.53
C GLN A 214 -23.40 1.43 14.31
N ILE A 215 -23.18 2.21 15.38
CA ILE A 215 -22.13 3.23 15.44
C ILE A 215 -21.07 2.74 16.42
N ASN A 216 -19.90 2.39 15.90
CA ASN A 216 -18.77 1.98 16.73
C ASN A 216 -18.18 3.14 17.53
N PRO A 217 -17.51 2.89 18.66
CA PRO A 217 -16.91 3.95 19.47
C PRO A 217 -15.81 4.70 18.71
N GLU A 218 -15.63 5.97 19.06
CA GLU A 218 -14.51 6.82 18.64
C GLU A 218 -14.35 7.05 17.13
N ILE A 219 -15.32 6.67 16.27
CA ILE A 219 -15.24 6.83 14.81
C ILE A 219 -14.72 8.21 14.40
N PHE A 220 -15.23 9.29 15.02
CA PHE A 220 -14.83 10.69 14.78
C PHE A 220 -14.20 11.35 16.02
N LYS A 221 -13.48 10.57 16.84
CA LYS A 221 -12.81 11.12 18.03
C LYS A 221 -11.85 12.25 17.62
N ASN A 222 -11.91 13.38 18.33
CA ASN A 222 -11.10 14.57 18.07
C ASN A 222 -11.32 15.25 16.70
N CYS A 223 -12.43 14.98 16.01
CA CYS A 223 -12.84 15.75 14.82
C CYS A 223 -13.50 17.09 15.20
N PRO A 224 -13.35 18.14 14.37
CA PRO A 224 -13.91 19.48 14.61
C PRO A 224 -15.42 19.61 14.38
#